data_AF-A0A7V0L2Y0-F1
#
_entry.id   AF-A0A7V0L2Y0-F1
#
_cell.length_a   1.000
_cell.length_b   1.000
_cell.length_c   1.000
_cell.angle_alpha   90.00
_cell.angle_beta   90.00
_cell.angle_gamma   90.00
#
_symmetry.space_group_name_H-M   'P 1'
#
loop_
_entity.id
_entity.type
_entity.pdbx_description
1 polymer ?
#
loop_
_entity_poly.entity_id
_entity_poly.type
_entity_poly.pdbx_seq_one_letter_code
_entity_poly.pdbx_strand_id
1 'polypeptide(L)'
;MKIFKQTVGFDEIKGFFLKRRPLGKPVDGIVHKVSSPGIRFLNELFGICVVIFALFAFETNAFSKTWKIMPLGNSITDGIGSSAGTGGYSDDLYKLLNANGVSFDFVGSLNDGISPDPDHEGHDGYTSEQIDS
;
A
#
# COMPACT_ATOMS: atom_id res chain seq x y z
N MET A 1 -27.21 52.77 -28.70
CA MET A 1 -28.65 52.43 -28.78
C MET A 1 -29.14 52.05 -27.38
N LYS A 2 -29.97 52.90 -26.75
CA LYS A 2 -30.96 52.70 -25.64
C LYS A 2 -30.54 51.80 -24.46
N ILE A 3 -30.19 52.30 -23.25
CA ILE A 3 -30.97 52.98 -22.17
C ILE A 3 -32.19 52.20 -21.67
N PHE A 4 -32.22 51.88 -20.36
CA PHE A 4 -33.34 51.98 -19.39
C PHE A 4 -32.77 51.64 -17.98
N LYS A 5 -32.47 52.57 -17.06
CA LYS A 5 -33.27 53.54 -16.28
C LYS A 5 -34.04 52.88 -15.13
N GLN A 6 -33.58 53.08 -13.89
CA GLN A 6 -34.47 53.22 -12.73
C GLN A 6 -33.89 54.20 -11.70
N THR A 7 -34.46 55.39 -11.73
CA THR A 7 -34.37 56.47 -10.75
C THR A 7 -35.26 56.15 -9.55
N VAL A 8 -34.71 56.24 -8.33
CA VAL A 8 -35.48 56.49 -7.11
C VAL A 8 -34.86 57.68 -6.39
N GLY A 9 -35.73 58.54 -5.87
CA GLY A 9 -35.52 59.97 -5.68
C GLY A 9 -34.48 60.37 -4.64
N PHE A 10 -33.69 61.38 -5.01
CA PHE A 10 -33.03 62.30 -4.10
C PHE A 10 -34.05 63.37 -3.72
N ASP A 11 -34.65 63.28 -2.55
CA ASP A 11 -35.10 64.45 -1.81
C ASP A 11 -35.24 64.07 -0.34
N GLU A 12 -34.86 65.00 0.53
CA GLU A 12 -35.12 64.98 1.97
C GLU A 12 -34.12 64.29 2.90
N ILE A 13 -32.86 64.77 2.95
CA ILE A 13 -32.12 64.91 4.22
C ILE A 13 -31.35 66.24 4.21
N LYS A 14 -32.08 67.36 4.25
CA LYS A 14 -31.50 68.66 4.62
C LYS A 14 -31.77 68.90 6.10
N GLY A 15 -30.78 68.62 6.94
CA GLY A 15 -30.76 69.14 8.30
C GLY A 15 -30.46 68.12 9.39
N PHE A 16 -29.19 67.72 9.52
CA PHE A 16 -28.68 67.37 10.85
C PHE A 16 -27.21 67.76 10.96
N PHE A 17 -27.02 69.02 11.34
CA PHE A 17 -25.74 69.66 11.64
C PHE A 17 -25.11 68.99 12.88
N LEU A 18 -24.37 67.90 12.67
CA LEU A 18 -23.57 67.27 13.72
C LEU A 18 -22.25 68.02 13.91
N LYS A 19 -22.20 68.78 15.00
CA LYS A 19 -21.04 69.48 15.55
C LYS A 19 -19.85 68.53 15.69
N ARG A 20 -18.82 68.68 14.83
CA ARG A 20 -17.57 67.90 14.94
C ARG A 20 -16.88 68.26 16.27
N ARG A 21 -16.73 67.29 17.18
CA ARG A 21 -15.86 67.42 18.35
C ARG A 21 -14.40 67.32 17.87
N PRO A 22 -13.47 68.13 18.38
CA PRO A 22 -12.07 68.05 17.98
C PRO A 22 -11.46 66.69 18.39
N LEU A 23 -10.71 66.07 17.48
CA LEU A 23 -10.02 64.81 17.71
C LEU A 23 -9.04 64.96 18.89
N GLY A 24 -9.18 64.08 19.89
CA GLY A 24 -8.14 63.84 20.89
C GLY A 24 -6.89 63.27 20.22
N LYS A 25 -5.71 63.63 20.72
CA LYS A 25 -4.41 63.20 20.20
C LYS A 25 -4.28 61.67 20.34
N PRO A 26 -3.62 60.98 19.40
CA PRO A 26 -3.43 59.54 19.49
C PRO A 26 -2.67 59.21 20.77
N VAL A 27 -3.23 58.31 21.59
CA VAL A 27 -2.53 57.71 22.73
C VAL A 27 -1.66 56.59 22.18
N ASP A 28 -0.34 56.69 22.41
CA ASP A 28 0.63 55.68 22.00
C ASP A 28 0.37 54.37 22.77
N GLY A 29 -0.49 53.53 22.19
CA GLY A 29 -0.78 52.20 22.71
C GLY A 29 0.42 51.29 22.52
N ILE A 30 0.98 50.79 23.62
CA ILE A 30 1.94 49.69 23.61
C ILE A 30 1.21 48.46 23.06
N VAL A 31 1.47 48.13 21.80
CA VAL A 31 0.96 46.90 21.17
C VAL A 31 1.72 45.73 21.80
N HIS A 32 1.12 45.07 22.79
CA HIS A 32 1.62 43.77 23.26
C HIS A 32 1.49 42.76 22.12
N LYS A 33 2.64 42.33 21.58
CA LYS A 33 2.74 41.28 20.56
C LYS A 33 2.25 39.96 21.17
N VAL A 34 0.98 39.63 20.98
CA VAL A 34 0.45 38.29 21.30
C VAL A 34 1.09 37.30 20.33
N SER A 35 2.06 36.54 20.81
CA SER A 35 2.67 35.42 20.06
C SER A 35 1.63 34.31 19.95
N SER A 36 0.96 34.18 18.80
CA SER A 36 -0.07 33.17 18.56
C SER A 36 0.51 31.75 18.68
N PRO A 37 0.13 30.98 19.72
CA PRO A 37 0.70 29.64 19.98
C PRO A 37 0.24 28.58 18.97
N GLY A 38 -0.79 28.85 18.15
CA GLY A 38 -1.46 27.86 17.31
C GLY A 38 -0.61 27.18 16.25
N ILE A 39 0.25 27.93 15.53
CA ILE A 39 1.07 27.35 14.44
C ILE A 39 2.23 26.50 15.00
N ARG A 40 2.78 26.90 16.16
CA ARG A 40 3.84 26.13 16.83
C ARG A 40 3.31 24.78 17.30
N PHE A 41 2.10 24.74 17.83
CA PHE A 41 1.48 23.51 18.32
C PHE A 41 1.15 22.52 17.20
N LEU A 42 0.76 23.02 16.02
CA LEU A 42 0.48 22.19 14.84
C LEU A 42 1.73 21.54 14.25
N ASN A 43 2.85 22.27 14.20
CA ASN A 43 4.11 21.71 13.70
C ASN A 43 4.68 20.64 14.64
N GLU A 44 4.54 20.83 15.95
CA GLU A 44 4.93 19.83 16.96
C GLU A 44 4.09 18.56 16.82
N LEU A 45 2.77 18.69 16.67
CA LEU A 45 1.86 17.56 16.50
C LEU A 45 2.13 16.80 15.19
N PHE A 46 2.39 17.54 14.11
CA PHE A 46 2.77 16.96 12.82
C PHE A 46 4.09 16.19 12.90
N GLY A 47 5.10 16.75 13.60
CA GLY A 47 6.37 16.08 13.85
C GLY A 47 6.21 14.78 14.66
N ILE A 48 5.40 14.81 15.72
CA ILE A 48 5.08 13.63 16.53
C ILE A 48 4.38 12.56 15.69
N CYS A 49 3.42 12.93 14.84
CA CYS A 49 2.74 11.99 13.94
C CYS A 49 3.71 11.34 12.95
N VAL A 50 4.67 12.09 12.39
CA VAL A 50 5.71 11.55 11.50
C VAL A 50 6.61 10.56 12.24
N VAL A 51 6.99 10.86 13.48
CA VAL A 51 7.81 9.95 14.31
C VAL A 51 7.05 8.68 14.67
N ILE A 52 5.77 8.78 15.05
CA ILE A 52 4.90 7.63 15.35
C ILE A 52 4.72 6.77 14.09
N PHE A 53 4.48 7.40 12.94
CA PHE A 53 4.35 6.71 11.65
C PHE A 53 5.64 5.97 11.28
N ALA A 54 6.80 6.60 11.48
CA ALA A 54 8.10 5.97 11.22
C ALA A 54 8.40 4.78 12.16
N LEU A 55 7.95 4.85 13.42
CA LEU A 55 8.05 3.72 14.37
C LEU A 55 7.13 2.55 14.01
N PHE A 56 5.99 2.83 13.35
CA PHE A 56 5.05 1.82 12.87
C PHE A 56 5.46 1.21 11.52
N ALA A 57 6.31 1.88 10.75
CA ALA A 57 6.69 1.50 9.39
C ALA A 57 7.86 0.51 9.30
N PHE A 58 8.25 -0.13 10.42
CA PHE A 58 9.30 -1.14 10.36
C PHE A 58 8.71 -2.46 9.82
N GLU A 59 8.79 -2.68 8.51
CA GLU A 59 8.51 -3.98 7.92
C GLU A 59 9.53 -5.00 8.46
N THR A 60 9.04 -5.96 9.23
CA THR A 60 9.83 -7.14 9.60
C THR A 60 10.14 -7.91 8.33
N ASN A 61 11.41 -7.89 7.89
CA ASN A 61 11.89 -8.85 6.91
C ASN A 61 11.95 -10.21 7.61
N ALA A 62 10.82 -10.92 7.60
CA ALA A 62 10.80 -12.30 8.07
C ALA A 62 11.64 -13.13 7.11
N PHE A 63 12.68 -13.79 7.63
CA PHE A 63 13.38 -14.82 6.89
C PHE A 63 12.41 -15.99 6.70
N SER A 64 11.69 -15.99 5.59
CA SER A 64 10.82 -17.09 5.22
C SER A 64 11.70 -18.27 4.85
N LYS A 65 11.57 -19.36 5.61
CA LYS A 65 12.27 -20.61 5.29
C LYS A 65 11.61 -21.22 4.06
N THR A 66 12.33 -21.26 2.95
CA THR A 66 11.93 -22.02 1.75
C THR A 66 12.27 -23.50 1.94
N TRP A 67 11.28 -24.37 1.76
CA TRP A 67 11.45 -25.82 1.84
C TRP A 67 11.82 -26.39 0.48
N LYS A 68 12.94 -27.09 0.39
CA LYS A 68 13.27 -27.89 -0.79
C LYS A 68 12.52 -29.21 -0.71
N ILE A 69 11.71 -29.51 -1.72
CA ILE A 69 10.91 -30.73 -1.80
C ILE A 69 11.35 -31.47 -3.06
N MET A 70 11.67 -32.75 -2.94
CA MET A 70 12.04 -33.60 -4.08
C MET A 70 10.88 -34.54 -4.38
N PRO A 71 10.09 -34.32 -5.44
CA PRO A 71 9.11 -35.29 -5.90
C PRO A 71 9.85 -36.51 -6.50
N LEU A 72 9.99 -37.56 -5.70
CA LEU A 72 10.71 -38.79 -6.08
C LEU A 72 9.73 -39.89 -6.48
N GLY A 73 10.01 -40.62 -7.55
CA GLY A 73 9.26 -41.82 -7.87
C GLY A 73 9.46 -42.33 -9.29
N ASN A 74 8.45 -43.02 -9.79
CA ASN A 74 8.44 -43.61 -11.12
C ASN A 74 7.47 -42.86 -12.06
N SER A 75 6.90 -43.57 -13.03
CA SER A 75 5.95 -43.07 -14.03
C SER A 75 4.78 -42.26 -13.47
N ILE A 76 4.34 -42.52 -12.24
CA ILE A 76 3.27 -41.76 -11.59
C ILE A 76 3.75 -40.35 -11.21
N THR A 77 4.99 -40.22 -10.77
CA THR A 77 5.62 -38.94 -10.42
C THR A 77 6.00 -38.17 -11.68
N ASP A 78 6.49 -38.87 -12.70
CA ASP A 78 6.73 -38.34 -14.06
C ASP A 78 5.44 -37.82 -14.72
N GLY A 79 4.29 -38.38 -14.32
CA GLY A 79 2.98 -37.93 -14.78
C GLY A 79 2.46 -38.65 -16.02
N ILE A 80 2.97 -39.85 -16.31
CA ILE A 80 2.44 -40.71 -17.37
C ILE A 80 0.96 -41.02 -17.09
N GLY A 81 0.09 -40.67 -18.04
CA GLY A 81 -1.37 -40.85 -17.94
C GLY A 81 -2.11 -39.69 -17.26
N SER A 82 -1.42 -38.64 -16.83
CA SER A 82 -2.06 -37.37 -16.47
C SER A 82 -2.65 -36.69 -17.71
N SER A 83 -3.60 -35.78 -17.52
CA SER A 83 -4.24 -35.04 -18.62
C SER A 83 -3.26 -34.18 -19.43
N ALA A 84 -2.14 -33.79 -18.81
CA ALA A 84 -1.03 -33.07 -19.42
C ALA A 84 0.05 -34.00 -20.01
N GLY A 85 0.05 -35.28 -19.62
CA GLY A 85 1.08 -36.26 -19.96
C GLY A 85 2.42 -36.09 -19.21
N THR A 86 2.54 -35.11 -18.31
CA THR A 86 3.74 -34.74 -17.53
C THR A 86 3.31 -34.12 -16.19
N GLY A 87 4.24 -33.94 -15.25
CA GLY A 87 4.01 -33.21 -13.98
C GLY A 87 3.18 -33.93 -12.91
N GLY A 88 2.47 -35.00 -13.27
CA GLY A 88 1.86 -35.96 -12.33
C GLY A 88 1.06 -35.33 -11.19
N TYR A 89 1.25 -35.84 -9.97
CA TYR A 89 0.65 -35.24 -8.78
C TYR A 89 1.35 -33.94 -8.34
N SER A 90 2.58 -33.70 -8.82
CA SER A 90 3.41 -32.55 -8.43
C SER A 90 2.78 -31.23 -8.88
N ASP A 91 2.13 -31.21 -10.04
CA ASP A 91 1.36 -30.06 -10.55
C ASP A 91 0.21 -29.66 -9.60
N ASP A 92 -0.50 -30.64 -9.03
CA ASP A 92 -1.59 -30.38 -8.08
C ASP A 92 -1.05 -30.03 -6.69
N LEU A 93 0.05 -30.67 -6.28
CA LEU A 93 0.76 -30.33 -5.05
C LEU A 93 1.27 -28.87 -5.08
N TYR A 94 1.81 -28.42 -6.21
CA TYR A 94 2.25 -27.03 -6.41
C TYR A 94 1.11 -26.04 -6.11
N LYS A 95 -0.08 -26.30 -6.66
CA LYS A 95 -1.26 -25.44 -6.46
C LYS A 95 -1.67 -25.41 -4.99
N LEU A 96 -1.68 -26.55 -4.33
CA LEU A 96 -2.05 -26.66 -2.92
C LEU A 96 -1.07 -25.93 -2.01
N LEU A 97 0.24 -26.10 -2.22
CA LEU A 97 1.26 -25.43 -1.41
C LEU A 97 1.21 -23.90 -1.58
N ASN A 98 1.05 -23.42 -2.81
CA ASN A 98 0.88 -21.99 -3.08
C ASN A 98 -0.41 -21.42 -2.49
N ALA A 99 -1.53 -22.15 -2.61
CA ALA A 99 -2.81 -21.72 -2.02
C ALA A 99 -2.75 -21.60 -0.50
N ASN A 100 -1.83 -22.32 0.16
CA ASN A 100 -1.59 -22.27 1.60
C ASN A 100 -0.44 -21.34 2.01
N GLY A 101 0.17 -20.60 1.07
CA GLY A 101 1.26 -19.66 1.36
C GLY A 101 2.55 -20.33 1.83
N VAL A 102 2.77 -21.61 1.49
CA VAL A 102 4.01 -22.30 1.80
C VAL A 102 5.10 -21.79 0.86
N SER A 103 6.26 -21.41 1.41
CA SER A 103 7.44 -21.12 0.60
C SER A 103 8.20 -22.42 0.34
N PHE A 104 8.27 -22.84 -0.92
CA PHE A 104 8.94 -24.08 -1.33
C PHE A 104 9.65 -23.91 -2.67
N ASP A 105 10.48 -24.90 -2.98
CA ASP A 105 11.28 -25.06 -4.19
C ASP A 105 11.27 -26.56 -4.51
N PHE A 106 10.67 -26.96 -5.62
CA PHE A 106 10.82 -28.33 -6.09
C PHE A 106 12.24 -28.52 -6.62
N VAL A 107 12.78 -29.73 -6.41
CA VAL A 107 14.14 -30.05 -6.84
C VAL A 107 14.18 -31.44 -7.45
N GLY A 108 14.98 -31.57 -8.51
CA GLY A 108 15.21 -32.82 -9.19
C GLY A 108 16.01 -32.62 -10.48
N SER A 109 16.31 -33.72 -11.16
CA SER A 109 17.08 -33.79 -12.39
C SER A 109 16.20 -33.62 -13.63
N LEU A 110 14.91 -33.92 -13.51
CA LEU A 110 13.89 -33.74 -14.54
C LEU A 110 13.11 -32.45 -14.28
N ASN A 111 12.55 -31.87 -15.35
CA ASN A 111 11.91 -30.54 -15.28
C ASN A 111 10.71 -30.40 -16.24
N ASP A 112 9.91 -31.46 -16.37
CA ASP A 112 8.72 -31.44 -17.20
C ASP A 112 7.42 -31.32 -16.38
N GLY A 113 6.36 -30.82 -17.02
CA GLY A 113 5.11 -30.45 -16.35
C GLY A 113 4.57 -29.10 -16.80
N ILE A 114 3.40 -28.73 -16.26
CA ILE A 114 2.74 -27.45 -16.55
C ILE A 114 2.91 -26.46 -15.37
N SER A 115 3.30 -26.96 -14.19
CA SER A 115 3.63 -26.14 -13.03
C SER A 115 4.73 -25.10 -13.35
N PRO A 116 4.64 -23.89 -12.77
CA PRO A 116 5.73 -22.90 -12.81
C PRO A 116 7.06 -23.39 -12.21
N ASP A 117 6.99 -24.38 -11.32
CA ASP A 117 8.15 -25.09 -10.77
C ASP A 117 7.96 -26.57 -11.11
N PRO A 118 8.51 -27.04 -12.24
CA PRO A 118 8.30 -28.39 -12.75
C PRO A 118 9.42 -29.35 -12.35
N ASP A 119 10.30 -29.03 -11.39
CA ASP A 119 11.43 -29.91 -11.09
C ASP A 119 11.00 -31.20 -10.36
N HIS A 120 11.45 -32.38 -10.81
CA HIS A 120 11.15 -33.67 -10.19
C HIS A 120 12.23 -34.75 -10.42
N GLU A 121 12.12 -35.85 -9.67
CA GLU A 121 12.89 -37.09 -9.81
C GLU A 121 11.93 -38.27 -10.08
N GLY A 122 11.04 -38.08 -11.05
CA GLY A 122 10.07 -39.07 -11.47
C GLY A 122 10.56 -39.81 -12.70
N HIS A 123 10.99 -41.05 -12.59
CA HIS A 123 11.58 -41.78 -13.72
C HIS A 123 10.67 -42.91 -14.21
N ASP A 124 10.10 -42.80 -15.41
CA ASP A 124 9.26 -43.87 -15.98
C ASP A 124 10.02 -45.21 -16.04
N GLY A 125 9.34 -46.28 -15.66
CA GLY A 125 9.88 -47.63 -15.63
C GLY A 125 10.88 -47.95 -14.51
N TYR A 126 11.24 -47.01 -13.64
CA TYR A 126 12.18 -47.28 -12.55
C TYR A 126 11.52 -48.13 -11.44
N THR A 127 12.26 -49.11 -10.94
CA THR A 127 11.92 -49.84 -9.72
C THR A 127 12.48 -49.11 -8.49
N SER A 128 12.00 -49.49 -7.30
CA SER A 128 12.49 -48.91 -6.05
C SER A 128 14.00 -49.06 -5.87
N GLU A 129 14.59 -50.17 -6.34
CA GLU A 129 16.04 -50.38 -6.30
C GLU A 129 16.81 -49.40 -7.18
N GLN A 130 16.24 -48.99 -8.31
CA GLN A 130 16.87 -48.03 -9.24
C GLN A 130 16.76 -46.58 -8.75
N ILE A 131 15.84 -46.32 -7.82
CA ILE A 131 15.63 -45.01 -7.21
C ILE A 131 16.58 -44.79 -6.00
N ASP A 132 17.01 -45.87 -5.34
CA ASP A 132 17.88 -45.85 -4.14
C ASP A 132 19.36 -46.19 -4.43
N SER A 133 19.76 -46.34 -5.70
CA SER A 133 21.13 -46.71 -6.11
C SER A 133 21.96 -45.53 -6.63
#